data_AF-X0L653-F1
#
_entry.id   AF-X0L653-F1
#
_cell.length_a   1.000
_cell.length_b   1.000
_cell.length_c   1.000
_cell.angle_alpha   90.00
_cell.angle_beta   90.00
_cell.angle_gamma   90.00
#
_symmetry.space_group_name_H-M   'P 1'
#
loop_
_entity.id
_entity.type
_entity.pdbx_description
1 polymer ?
#
loop_
_entity_poly.entity_id
_entity_poly.type
_entity_poly.pdbx_seq_one_letter_code
_entity_poly.pdbx_strand_id
1 'polypeptide(L)'
;MAEHEKPSPDSSPPRAPSLDKSRTASRKVTPTETEAPLPSPPESLERARAGPSVLPQVLVNVLRELNRTAYGQDFYKTVPLSWDEYKSAREVIEDTFRRVDYDPFKGEIMVRMNSPIHDSFALSFNTAILDKLRPLEKGDTATAKFVADIRPMGSSCVSLNNTRRSTDPGDDVDKKVHKGPDLQYCNLNSKYPGIVVEVAYTQQAKKLNKIAKDYIRGSRGKIKAVIGFDINKDKELTISV
;
A
#
# COMPACT_ATOMS: atom_id res chain seq x y z
N MET A 1 -19.48 80.74 10.27
CA MET A 1 -20.42 79.60 10.21
C MET A 1 -19.56 78.34 10.06
N ALA A 2 -19.01 77.71 11.10
CA ALA A 2 -19.40 77.63 12.53
C ALA A 2 -20.63 76.68 12.73
N GLU A 3 -20.64 75.66 13.60
CA GLU A 3 -19.64 75.10 14.56
C GLU A 3 -19.75 73.55 14.72
N HIS A 4 -19.08 72.90 15.70
CA HIS A 4 -17.67 72.43 15.64
C HIS A 4 -17.28 71.54 16.87
N GLU A 5 -17.96 70.40 17.08
CA GLU A 5 -17.70 69.50 18.23
C GLU A 5 -17.84 68.00 17.87
N LYS A 6 -17.31 67.01 18.63
CA LYS A 6 -16.00 66.84 19.30
C LYS A 6 -15.87 65.35 19.75
N PRO A 7 -14.70 64.67 19.64
CA PRO A 7 -14.58 63.23 19.96
C PRO A 7 -13.91 62.92 21.32
N SER A 8 -14.12 61.70 21.86
CA SER A 8 -13.26 61.04 22.87
C SER A 8 -13.48 59.50 22.92
N PRO A 9 -12.56 58.70 23.50
CA PRO A 9 -12.43 57.26 23.17
C PRO A 9 -12.44 56.28 24.37
N ASP A 10 -12.26 54.98 24.04
CA ASP A 10 -11.40 53.97 24.70
C ASP A 10 -12.07 52.61 24.98
N SER A 11 -11.41 51.53 24.53
CA SER A 11 -11.43 50.18 25.12
C SER A 11 -10.35 49.33 24.46
N SER A 12 -9.33 48.91 25.23
CA SER A 12 -8.17 48.15 24.74
C SER A 12 -8.22 46.66 25.16
N PRO A 13 -7.77 45.71 24.31
CA PRO A 13 -7.79 44.29 24.63
C PRO A 13 -6.63 43.85 25.56
N PRO A 14 -6.85 42.92 26.50
CA PRO A 14 -5.82 42.47 27.44
C PRO A 14 -4.81 41.46 26.83
N ARG A 15 -3.60 41.44 27.39
CA ARG A 15 -2.45 40.62 26.97
C ARG A 15 -1.95 39.76 28.14
N ALA A 16 -1.54 38.51 27.88
CA ALA A 16 -1.02 37.59 28.90
C ALA A 16 0.44 37.88 29.32
N PRO A 17 0.76 37.69 30.62
CA PRO A 17 2.04 37.09 31.04
C PRO A 17 1.88 36.14 32.27
N SER A 18 2.43 34.92 32.29
CA SER A 18 3.79 34.50 32.77
C SER A 18 3.86 34.00 34.23
N LEU A 19 4.66 32.96 34.51
CA LEU A 19 4.89 32.39 35.85
C LEU A 19 5.99 33.15 36.63
N ASP A 20 5.96 33.14 37.98
CA ASP A 20 7.16 32.71 38.75
C ASP A 20 6.97 32.35 40.26
N LYS A 21 7.81 31.40 40.70
CA LYS A 21 8.47 31.14 42.02
C LYS A 21 7.80 31.36 43.41
N SER A 22 7.70 30.22 44.13
CA SER A 22 8.39 29.91 45.42
C SER A 22 7.88 30.39 46.80
N ARG A 23 7.85 29.44 47.76
CA ARG A 23 8.58 29.49 49.06
C ARG A 23 8.67 28.11 49.73
N THR A 24 9.65 27.92 50.62
CA THR A 24 10.02 26.63 51.26
C THR A 24 9.95 26.67 52.79
N ALA A 25 9.82 25.50 53.44
CA ALA A 25 10.05 25.28 54.88
C ALA A 25 10.41 23.81 55.16
N SER A 26 11.24 23.53 56.17
CA SER A 26 11.77 22.17 56.47
C SER A 26 12.13 21.99 57.96
N ARG A 27 11.88 20.80 58.56
CA ARG A 27 12.75 20.14 59.58
C ARG A 27 12.24 18.77 60.09
N LYS A 28 13.14 17.77 60.01
CA LYS A 28 13.46 16.58 60.84
C LYS A 28 12.33 15.71 61.49
N VAL A 29 12.22 14.36 61.33
CA VAL A 29 13.20 13.21 61.41
C VAL A 29 13.52 12.86 62.88
N THR A 30 13.35 11.64 63.46
CA THR A 30 12.95 10.23 63.06
C THR A 30 12.57 9.44 64.37
N PRO A 31 12.23 8.12 64.45
CA PRO A 31 12.29 6.95 63.52
C PRO A 31 10.89 6.29 63.25
N THR A 32 10.55 4.98 63.11
CA THR A 32 11.19 3.64 63.37
C THR A 32 10.49 2.48 62.59
N GLU A 33 11.03 1.26 62.72
CA GLU A 33 10.47 -0.11 62.42
C GLU A 33 10.16 -0.55 60.97
N THR A 34 11.19 -1.17 60.36
CA THR A 34 11.20 -2.50 59.71
C THR A 34 9.95 -3.06 59.01
N GLU A 35 9.97 -3.06 57.67
CA GLU A 35 9.36 -4.12 56.84
C GLU A 35 10.36 -4.62 55.77
N ALA A 36 10.11 -5.81 55.21
CA ALA A 36 11.06 -6.54 54.36
C ALA A 36 11.06 -6.06 52.89
N PRO A 37 12.15 -6.31 52.11
CA PRO A 37 12.17 -6.04 50.68
C PRO A 37 11.12 -6.87 49.94
N LEU A 38 10.30 -6.21 49.12
CA LEU A 38 9.39 -6.88 48.18
C LEU A 38 10.19 -7.73 47.19
N PRO A 39 9.73 -8.95 46.84
CA PRO A 39 10.38 -9.76 45.82
C PRO A 39 10.30 -9.06 44.45
N SER A 40 11.39 -9.10 43.70
CA SER A 40 11.43 -8.60 42.32
C SER A 40 10.35 -9.26 41.45
N PRO A 41 9.75 -8.54 40.48
CA PRO A 41 8.88 -9.17 39.50
C PRO A 41 9.59 -10.33 38.80
N PRO A 42 8.89 -11.43 38.46
CA PRO A 42 9.49 -12.51 37.69
C PRO A 42 9.99 -11.98 36.34
N GLU A 43 11.07 -12.56 35.82
CA GLU A 43 11.64 -12.17 34.53
C GLU A 43 10.56 -12.16 33.46
N SER A 44 10.24 -10.95 32.98
CA SER A 44 9.35 -10.79 31.84
C SER A 44 10.07 -11.36 30.64
N LEU A 45 9.66 -12.56 30.22
CA LEU A 45 10.08 -13.24 28.99
C LEU A 45 10.49 -12.21 27.95
N GLU A 46 11.78 -12.19 27.60
CA GLU A 46 12.24 -11.30 26.54
C GLU A 46 11.43 -11.63 25.29
N ARG A 47 10.49 -10.74 24.93
CA ARG A 47 9.99 -10.64 23.58
C ARG A 47 11.19 -10.22 22.75
N ALA A 48 11.96 -11.22 22.30
CA ALA A 48 13.13 -11.06 21.48
C ALA A 48 12.76 -10.13 20.33
N ARG A 49 13.20 -8.88 20.42
CA ARG A 49 13.03 -7.93 19.33
C ARG A 49 13.92 -8.48 18.23
N ALA A 50 13.31 -9.04 17.19
CA ALA A 50 14.03 -9.33 15.97
C ALA A 50 14.84 -8.08 15.61
N GLY A 51 16.12 -8.27 15.28
CA GLY A 51 16.97 -7.16 14.84
C GLY A 51 16.31 -6.43 13.67
N PRO A 52 16.64 -5.14 13.45
CA PRO A 52 16.06 -4.37 12.35
C PRO A 52 16.14 -5.18 11.05
N SER A 53 15.00 -5.42 10.42
CA SER A 53 14.89 -6.24 9.23
C SER A 53 15.77 -5.64 8.12
N VAL A 54 16.70 -6.43 7.60
CA VAL A 54 17.68 -5.94 6.61
C VAL A 54 17.20 -6.32 5.22
N LEU A 55 17.25 -5.37 4.28
CA LEU A 55 16.91 -5.66 2.89
C LEU A 55 17.85 -6.74 2.32
N PRO A 56 17.34 -7.87 1.80
CA PRO A 56 18.15 -8.95 1.27
C PRO A 56 19.16 -8.47 0.22
N GLN A 57 20.40 -8.96 0.26
CA GLN A 57 21.50 -8.46 -0.59
C GLN A 57 21.20 -8.58 -2.10
N VAL A 58 20.36 -9.56 -2.50
CA VAL A 58 19.86 -9.69 -3.86
C VAL A 58 19.00 -8.49 -4.27
N LEU A 59 18.14 -7.98 -3.38
CA LEU A 59 17.31 -6.80 -3.61
C LEU A 59 18.09 -5.49 -3.49
N VAL A 60 19.12 -5.41 -2.64
CA VAL A 60 20.07 -4.28 -2.63
C VAL A 60 20.74 -4.11 -3.99
N ASN A 61 21.05 -5.22 -4.68
CA ASN A 61 21.58 -5.17 -6.05
C ASN A 61 20.50 -4.73 -7.06
N VAL A 62 19.25 -5.20 -6.94
CA VAL A 62 18.13 -4.75 -7.80
C VAL A 62 17.86 -3.25 -7.63
N LEU A 63 17.89 -2.72 -6.40
CA LEU A 63 17.77 -1.28 -6.13
C LEU A 63 18.89 -0.47 -6.81
N ARG A 64 20.12 -0.99 -6.81
CA ARG A 64 21.27 -0.37 -7.49
C ARG A 64 21.14 -0.39 -9.02
N GLU A 65 20.49 -1.40 -9.60
CA GLU A 65 20.13 -1.42 -11.03
C GLU A 65 18.98 -0.45 -11.33
N LEU A 66 17.94 -0.44 -10.51
CA LEU A 66 16.78 0.44 -10.64
C LEU A 66 17.21 1.91 -10.65
N ASN A 67 18.04 2.33 -9.69
CA ASN A 67 18.57 3.69 -9.58
C ASN A 67 19.53 4.10 -10.72
N ARG A 68 19.85 3.19 -11.65
CA ARG A 68 20.63 3.46 -12.88
C ARG A 68 19.78 3.40 -14.14
N THR A 69 18.49 3.06 -14.03
CA THR A 69 17.60 2.94 -15.18
C THR A 69 17.26 4.33 -15.73
N ALA A 70 17.28 4.48 -17.05
CA ALA A 70 17.02 5.78 -17.69
C ALA A 70 15.58 6.23 -17.49
N TYR A 71 15.39 7.52 -17.22
CA TYR A 71 14.05 8.11 -17.11
C TYR A 71 13.23 7.84 -18.38
N GLY A 72 11.98 7.41 -18.21
CA GLY A 72 11.09 7.08 -19.33
C GLY A 72 11.10 5.61 -19.78
N GLN A 73 11.97 4.76 -19.23
CA GLN A 73 11.94 3.31 -19.46
C GLN A 73 11.16 2.57 -18.37
N ASP A 74 10.56 1.42 -18.72
CA ASP A 74 10.01 0.50 -17.74
C ASP A 74 11.13 -0.40 -17.18
N PHE A 75 11.10 -0.75 -15.88
CA PHE A 75 12.03 -1.70 -15.26
C PHE A 75 11.28 -2.91 -14.70
N TYR A 76 11.76 -4.11 -15.06
CA TYR A 76 11.27 -5.38 -14.54
C TYR A 76 12.45 -6.31 -14.23
N LYS A 77 12.68 -6.61 -12.95
CA LYS A 77 13.74 -7.54 -12.54
C LYS A 77 13.19 -8.58 -11.57
N THR A 78 13.07 -9.81 -12.05
CA THR A 78 12.80 -10.99 -11.23
C THR A 78 14.11 -11.52 -10.66
N VAL A 79 14.13 -11.83 -9.36
CA VAL A 79 15.24 -12.47 -8.65
C VAL A 79 14.72 -13.54 -7.68
N PRO A 80 15.52 -14.57 -7.36
CA PRO A 80 15.15 -15.54 -6.34
C PRO A 80 15.07 -14.88 -4.96
N LEU A 81 14.07 -15.26 -4.17
CA LEU A 81 13.89 -14.89 -2.76
C LEU A 81 12.95 -15.91 -2.10
N SER A 82 13.42 -16.61 -1.06
CA SER A 82 12.62 -17.62 -0.36
C SER A 82 11.45 -17.01 0.43
N TRP A 83 10.52 -17.86 0.88
CA TRP A 83 9.38 -17.39 1.68
C TRP A 83 9.84 -16.78 3.00
N ASP A 84 10.82 -17.39 3.66
CA ASP A 84 11.26 -16.97 4.99
C ASP A 84 12.10 -15.68 4.93
N GLU A 85 12.90 -15.50 3.87
CA GLU A 85 13.56 -14.20 3.58
C GLU A 85 12.53 -13.11 3.25
N TYR A 86 11.54 -13.40 2.39
CA TYR A 86 10.49 -12.42 2.07
C TYR A 86 9.68 -12.04 3.31
N LYS A 87 9.28 -13.03 4.12
CA LYS A 87 8.47 -12.85 5.32
C LYS A 87 9.21 -12.08 6.42
N SER A 88 10.50 -12.33 6.60
CA SER A 88 11.33 -11.62 7.60
C SER A 88 11.74 -10.21 7.17
N ALA A 89 11.91 -9.93 5.88
CA ALA A 89 12.25 -8.60 5.36
C ALA A 89 11.04 -7.79 4.85
N ARG A 90 9.81 -8.30 4.96
CA ARG A 90 8.63 -7.82 4.21
C ARG A 90 8.38 -6.32 4.30
N GLU A 91 8.39 -5.77 5.50
CA GLU A 91 8.15 -4.34 5.78
C GLU A 91 9.15 -3.46 5.01
N VAL A 92 10.44 -3.77 5.11
CA VAL A 92 11.51 -3.05 4.43
C VAL A 92 11.49 -3.27 2.91
N ILE A 93 10.98 -4.40 2.41
CA ILE A 93 10.74 -4.61 0.97
C ILE A 93 9.60 -3.71 0.47
N GLU A 94 8.48 -3.64 1.21
CA GLU A 94 7.31 -2.82 0.86
C GLU A 94 7.61 -1.31 0.96
N ASP A 95 8.43 -0.89 1.92
CA ASP A 95 8.94 0.49 2.03
C ASP A 95 9.97 0.86 0.94
N THR A 96 10.86 -0.07 0.58
CA THR A 96 11.91 0.19 -0.43
C THR A 96 11.35 0.25 -1.85
N PHE A 97 10.37 -0.60 -2.19
CA PHE A 97 9.92 -0.80 -3.55
C PHE A 97 8.42 -0.51 -3.72
N ARG A 98 8.09 0.67 -4.29
CA ARG A 98 6.72 1.12 -4.62
C ARG A 98 5.86 0.05 -5.33
N ARG A 99 6.44 -0.90 -6.05
CA ARG A 99 5.74 -2.05 -6.65
C ARG A 99 6.59 -3.32 -6.68
N VAL A 100 6.06 -4.39 -6.09
CA VAL A 100 6.59 -5.76 -6.17
C VAL A 100 5.48 -6.76 -6.48
N ASP A 101 5.78 -7.75 -7.31
CA ASP A 101 5.03 -9.00 -7.44
C ASP A 101 5.86 -10.12 -6.78
N TYR A 102 5.24 -11.04 -6.05
CA TYR A 102 5.94 -12.11 -5.33
C TYR A 102 5.22 -13.46 -5.40
N ASP A 103 5.97 -14.53 -5.66
CA ASP A 103 5.46 -15.90 -5.75
C ASP A 103 6.27 -16.86 -4.84
N PRO A 104 5.78 -17.17 -3.62
CA PRO A 104 6.45 -18.07 -2.68
C PRO A 104 6.45 -19.54 -3.12
N PHE A 105 5.77 -19.89 -4.21
CA PHE A 105 5.75 -21.24 -4.77
C PHE A 105 6.76 -21.43 -5.90
N LYS A 106 7.37 -20.33 -6.37
CA LYS A 106 8.62 -20.33 -7.15
C LYS A 106 9.83 -19.87 -6.33
N GLY A 107 9.60 -19.12 -5.23
CA GLY A 107 10.67 -18.43 -4.51
C GLY A 107 11.23 -17.28 -5.35
N GLU A 108 10.35 -16.48 -5.97
CA GLU A 108 10.71 -15.40 -6.88
C GLU A 108 10.02 -14.09 -6.47
N ILE A 109 10.78 -13.00 -6.36
CA ILE A 109 10.27 -11.63 -6.30
C ILE A 109 10.58 -10.88 -7.59
N MET A 110 9.64 -10.06 -8.07
CA MET A 110 9.82 -9.18 -9.21
C MET A 110 9.57 -7.73 -8.80
N VAL A 111 10.62 -6.91 -8.87
CA VAL A 111 10.51 -5.45 -8.71
C VAL A 111 10.01 -4.85 -10.02
N ARG A 112 9.02 -3.94 -9.95
CA ARG A 112 8.43 -3.21 -11.08
C ARG A 112 8.67 -1.70 -10.92
N MET A 113 9.06 -1.03 -11.99
CA MET A 113 8.86 0.42 -12.17
C MET A 113 8.25 0.65 -13.56
N ASN A 114 7.12 1.33 -13.61
CA ASN A 114 6.47 1.72 -14.85
C ASN A 114 7.08 3.04 -15.37
N SER A 115 7.15 3.21 -16.69
CA SER A 115 7.44 4.51 -17.31
C SER A 115 6.29 5.52 -17.11
N PRO A 116 6.55 6.84 -17.27
CA PRO A 116 5.50 7.86 -17.21
C PRO A 116 4.40 7.69 -18.27
N ILE A 117 4.70 7.07 -19.42
CA ILE A 117 3.72 6.80 -20.48
C ILE A 117 2.75 5.69 -20.04
N HIS A 118 3.28 4.63 -19.43
CA HIS A 118 2.51 3.53 -18.85
C HIS A 118 1.60 4.03 -17.70
N ASP A 119 2.15 4.73 -16.71
CA ASP A 119 1.37 5.29 -15.59
C ASP A 119 0.33 6.35 -16.07
N SER A 120 0.66 7.17 -17.08
CA SER A 120 -0.26 8.16 -17.67
C SER A 120 -1.43 7.51 -18.41
N PHE A 121 -1.18 6.45 -19.20
CA PHE A 121 -2.25 5.70 -19.86
C PHE A 121 -3.19 5.05 -18.83
N ALA A 122 -2.64 4.42 -17.79
CA ALA A 122 -3.43 3.83 -16.71
C ALA A 122 -4.29 4.88 -15.98
N LEU A 123 -3.71 6.05 -15.63
CA LEU A 123 -4.46 7.14 -14.99
C LEU A 123 -5.57 7.70 -15.90
N SER A 124 -5.30 7.81 -17.20
CA SER A 124 -6.26 8.29 -18.21
C SER A 124 -7.42 7.30 -18.38
N PHE A 125 -7.13 5.99 -18.47
CA PHE A 125 -8.16 4.94 -18.50
C PHE A 125 -9.00 4.92 -17.21
N ASN A 126 -8.38 5.05 -16.04
CA ASN A 126 -9.09 5.12 -14.77
C ASN A 126 -10.05 6.33 -14.70
N THR A 127 -9.60 7.49 -15.15
CA THR A 127 -10.45 8.70 -15.24
C THR A 127 -11.65 8.45 -16.14
N ALA A 128 -11.42 7.90 -17.35
CA ALA A 128 -12.48 7.59 -18.30
C ALA A 128 -13.51 6.57 -17.77
N ILE A 129 -13.07 5.55 -17.01
CA ILE A 129 -13.99 4.62 -16.35
C ILE A 129 -14.84 5.33 -15.28
N LEU A 130 -14.21 6.11 -14.39
CA LEU A 130 -14.94 6.81 -13.34
C LEU A 130 -15.94 7.84 -13.90
N ASP A 131 -15.59 8.54 -14.97
CA ASP A 131 -16.50 9.46 -15.67
C ASP A 131 -17.71 8.75 -16.31
N LYS A 132 -17.60 7.44 -16.61
CA LYS A 132 -18.73 6.60 -17.05
C LYS A 132 -19.51 5.96 -15.91
N LEU A 133 -18.92 5.78 -14.73
CA LEU A 133 -19.60 5.25 -13.54
C LEU A 133 -20.42 6.32 -12.79
N ARG A 134 -19.89 7.54 -12.58
CA ARG A 134 -20.59 8.62 -11.84
C ARG A 134 -22.02 8.95 -12.30
N PRO A 135 -22.39 8.87 -13.59
CA PRO A 135 -23.78 9.06 -14.02
C PRO A 135 -24.72 7.93 -13.58
N LEU A 136 -24.19 6.71 -13.41
CA LEU A 136 -24.95 5.50 -13.08
C LEU A 136 -25.24 5.37 -11.58
N GLU A 137 -24.46 6.06 -10.73
CA GLU A 137 -24.65 6.14 -9.26
C GLU A 137 -25.94 6.88 -8.85
N LYS A 138 -26.70 7.44 -9.80
CA LYS A 138 -27.84 8.33 -9.54
C LYS A 138 -29.17 7.57 -9.47
N GLY A 139 -29.97 7.89 -8.45
CA GLY A 139 -31.31 7.34 -8.23
C GLY A 139 -31.33 6.05 -7.42
N ASP A 140 -32.53 5.53 -7.11
CA ASP A 140 -32.70 4.42 -6.15
C ASP A 140 -32.63 3.01 -6.78
N THR A 141 -32.06 2.89 -7.98
CA THR A 141 -32.02 1.62 -8.73
C THR A 141 -31.03 0.61 -8.14
N ALA A 142 -31.24 -0.68 -8.39
CA ALA A 142 -30.27 -1.73 -8.03
C ALA A 142 -28.90 -1.49 -8.70
N THR A 143 -28.88 -0.97 -9.93
CA THR A 143 -27.66 -0.57 -10.64
C THR A 143 -26.94 0.58 -9.93
N ALA A 144 -27.66 1.62 -9.52
CA ALA A 144 -27.08 2.76 -8.81
C ALA A 144 -26.45 2.33 -7.48
N LYS A 145 -27.15 1.51 -6.70
CA LYS A 145 -26.64 0.90 -5.46
C LYS A 145 -25.38 0.05 -5.72
N PHE A 146 -25.40 -0.80 -6.75
CA PHE A 146 -24.24 -1.62 -7.11
C PHE A 146 -23.02 -0.81 -7.56
N VAL A 147 -23.22 0.24 -8.37
CA VAL A 147 -22.12 1.12 -8.83
C VAL A 147 -21.59 1.99 -7.69
N ALA A 148 -22.46 2.50 -6.82
CA ALA A 148 -22.08 3.27 -5.64
C ALA A 148 -21.23 2.49 -4.63
N ASP A 149 -21.20 1.15 -4.70
CA ASP A 149 -20.29 0.27 -3.95
C ASP A 149 -18.96 -0.04 -4.66
N ILE A 150 -18.75 0.41 -5.91
CA ILE A 150 -17.49 0.20 -6.65
C ILE A 150 -16.44 1.22 -6.18
N ARG A 151 -15.24 0.74 -5.85
CA ARG A 151 -14.07 1.54 -5.48
C ARG A 151 -12.91 1.26 -6.44
N PRO A 152 -12.30 2.30 -7.04
CA PRO A 152 -11.00 2.15 -7.69
C PRO A 152 -9.95 1.95 -6.59
N MET A 153 -9.25 0.81 -6.61
CA MET A 153 -8.18 0.51 -5.64
C MET A 153 -6.77 0.65 -6.27
N GLY A 154 -6.69 1.15 -7.51
CA GLY A 154 -5.42 1.33 -8.23
C GLY A 154 -4.55 0.08 -8.18
N SER A 155 -3.28 0.24 -7.81
CA SER A 155 -2.30 -0.83 -7.70
C SER A 155 -2.12 -1.40 -6.28
N SER A 156 -3.16 -1.42 -5.45
CA SER A 156 -3.13 -2.18 -4.18
C SER A 156 -2.85 -3.67 -4.42
N CYS A 157 -2.06 -4.29 -3.55
CA CYS A 157 -1.67 -5.70 -3.69
C CYS A 157 -2.86 -6.67 -3.61
N VAL A 158 -2.99 -7.55 -4.60
CA VAL A 158 -3.95 -8.65 -4.65
C VAL A 158 -3.27 -9.94 -4.22
N SER A 159 -3.78 -10.57 -3.15
CA SER A 159 -3.26 -11.82 -2.61
C SER A 159 -4.02 -13.04 -3.15
N LEU A 160 -3.40 -13.75 -4.10
CA LEU A 160 -3.95 -14.89 -4.83
C LEU A 160 -3.54 -16.22 -4.20
N ASN A 161 -4.42 -17.21 -4.25
CA ASN A 161 -4.08 -18.58 -3.81
C ASN A 161 -3.22 -19.27 -4.88
N ASN A 162 -2.40 -20.24 -4.46
CA ASN A 162 -1.79 -21.16 -5.41
C ASN A 162 -2.86 -21.96 -6.15
N THR A 163 -2.56 -22.28 -7.41
CA THR A 163 -3.41 -23.07 -8.32
C THR A 163 -2.73 -24.37 -8.77
N ARG A 164 -1.47 -24.59 -8.36
CA ARG A 164 -0.61 -25.72 -8.74
C ARG A 164 -0.40 -26.76 -7.63
N ARG A 165 -0.83 -26.46 -6.41
CA ARG A 165 -0.85 -27.38 -5.27
C ARG A 165 -2.13 -27.17 -4.46
N SER A 166 -2.63 -28.23 -3.85
CA SER A 166 -3.43 -28.11 -2.64
C SER A 166 -2.57 -27.47 -1.55
N THR A 167 -3.17 -26.70 -0.64
CA THR A 167 -2.51 -26.32 0.60
C THR A 167 -2.44 -27.56 1.48
N ASP A 168 -1.23 -28.05 1.75
CA ASP A 168 -1.03 -29.23 2.59
C ASP A 168 -1.30 -28.89 4.08
N PRO A 169 -1.70 -29.85 4.94
CA PRO A 169 -1.90 -29.60 6.36
C PRO A 169 -0.58 -29.18 7.04
N GLY A 170 -0.41 -27.87 7.27
CA GLY A 170 0.83 -27.27 7.79
C GLY A 170 1.46 -26.22 6.87
N ASP A 171 0.95 -26.00 5.64
CA ASP A 171 1.36 -24.85 4.82
C ASP A 171 1.01 -23.54 5.55
N ASP A 172 1.95 -22.58 5.52
CA ASP A 172 1.77 -21.25 6.12
C ASP A 172 0.59 -20.53 5.47
N VAL A 173 -0.42 -20.19 6.25
CA VAL A 173 -1.68 -19.61 5.74
C VAL A 173 -1.48 -18.29 5.01
N ASP A 174 -0.39 -17.55 5.26
CA ASP A 174 -0.09 -16.28 4.59
C ASP A 174 0.73 -16.42 3.31
N LYS A 175 1.24 -17.63 3.01
CA LYS A 175 1.99 -17.96 1.81
C LYS A 175 1.10 -17.90 0.56
N LYS A 176 0.98 -16.71 -0.02
CA LYS A 176 0.12 -16.41 -1.16
C LYS A 176 0.93 -15.75 -2.28
N VAL A 177 0.45 -15.85 -3.51
CA VAL A 177 1.03 -15.10 -4.63
C VAL A 177 0.52 -13.66 -4.54
N HIS A 178 1.43 -12.72 -4.32
CA HIS A 178 1.13 -11.29 -4.24
C HIS A 178 1.36 -10.65 -5.61
N LYS A 179 0.39 -9.86 -6.10
CA LYS A 179 0.55 -9.07 -7.33
C LYS A 179 0.03 -7.65 -7.17
N GLY A 180 0.78 -6.66 -7.65
CA GLY A 180 0.34 -5.28 -7.82
C GLY A 180 -0.11 -5.02 -9.25
N PRO A 181 -1.42 -5.10 -9.58
CA PRO A 181 -1.92 -4.75 -10.90
C PRO A 181 -1.72 -3.26 -11.19
N ASP A 182 -1.85 -2.82 -12.45
CA ASP A 182 -1.81 -1.38 -12.74
C ASP A 182 -3.05 -0.64 -12.20
N LEU A 183 -4.24 -1.22 -12.38
CA LEU A 183 -5.50 -0.76 -11.79
C LEU A 183 -6.38 -1.95 -11.38
N GLN A 184 -7.32 -1.70 -10.47
CA GLN A 184 -8.41 -2.64 -10.19
C GLN A 184 -9.64 -1.92 -9.65
N TYR A 185 -10.81 -2.55 -9.82
CA TYR A 185 -12.10 -2.07 -9.31
C TYR A 185 -12.70 -3.14 -8.41
N CYS A 186 -12.91 -2.80 -7.14
CA CYS A 186 -13.49 -3.70 -6.15
C CYS A 186 -14.89 -3.21 -5.74
N ASN A 187 -15.84 -4.13 -5.57
CA ASN A 187 -17.09 -3.81 -4.87
C ASN A 187 -16.84 -4.01 -3.36
N LEU A 188 -17.34 -3.10 -2.51
CA LEU A 188 -17.13 -3.14 -1.05
C LEU A 188 -17.44 -4.50 -0.40
N ASN A 189 -18.37 -5.26 -0.97
CA ASN A 189 -18.82 -6.57 -0.46
C ASN A 189 -17.96 -7.75 -0.97
N SER A 190 -16.80 -7.51 -1.60
CA SER A 190 -15.93 -8.54 -2.19
C SER A 190 -14.51 -8.56 -1.64
N LYS A 191 -13.98 -9.77 -1.38
CA LYS A 191 -12.57 -9.99 -1.01
C LYS A 191 -11.57 -9.82 -2.18
N TYR A 192 -12.05 -9.87 -3.42
CA TYR A 192 -11.23 -9.71 -4.63
C TYR A 192 -11.82 -8.61 -5.52
N PRO A 193 -10.99 -7.85 -6.26
CA PRO A 193 -11.52 -6.92 -7.26
C PRO A 193 -12.37 -7.67 -8.29
N GLY A 194 -13.46 -7.05 -8.75
CA GLY A 194 -14.27 -7.61 -9.83
C GLY A 194 -13.57 -7.52 -11.18
N ILE A 195 -12.81 -6.44 -11.40
CA ILE A 195 -12.05 -6.18 -12.61
C ILE A 195 -10.61 -5.82 -12.22
N VAL A 196 -9.64 -6.41 -12.91
CA VAL A 196 -8.22 -6.02 -12.89
C VAL A 196 -7.83 -5.45 -14.26
N VAL A 197 -6.89 -4.51 -14.30
CA VAL A 197 -6.29 -3.97 -15.53
C VAL A 197 -4.77 -4.06 -15.43
N GLU A 198 -4.14 -4.54 -16.51
CA GLU A 198 -2.69 -4.55 -16.68
C GLU A 198 -2.35 -3.96 -18.06
N VAL A 199 -1.33 -3.10 -18.10
CA VAL A 199 -0.94 -2.35 -19.28
C VAL A 199 0.49 -2.76 -19.65
N ALA A 200 0.70 -3.16 -20.90
CA ALA A 200 2.00 -3.48 -21.47
C ALA A 200 2.47 -2.31 -22.36
N TYR A 201 3.48 -1.56 -21.91
CA TYR A 201 4.14 -0.57 -22.77
C TYR A 201 5.34 -1.18 -23.51
N THR A 202 6.57 -1.05 -23.02
CA THR A 202 7.72 -1.75 -23.67
C THR A 202 7.75 -3.26 -23.40
N GLN A 203 6.80 -3.74 -22.58
CA GLN A 203 6.72 -5.09 -22.08
C GLN A 203 6.39 -6.15 -23.14
N GLN A 204 6.65 -7.41 -22.77
CA GLN A 204 6.21 -8.57 -23.53
C GLN A 204 4.69 -8.75 -23.42
N ALA A 205 3.90 -8.11 -24.27
CA ALA A 205 2.44 -8.28 -24.34
C ALA A 205 2.00 -9.75 -24.48
N LYS A 206 2.87 -10.61 -25.02
CA LYS A 206 2.78 -12.09 -24.99
C LYS A 206 2.49 -12.67 -23.58
N LYS A 207 2.74 -11.93 -22.50
CA LYS A 207 2.46 -12.29 -21.10
C LYS A 207 1.09 -11.85 -20.58
N LEU A 208 0.39 -10.88 -21.20
CA LEU A 208 -0.92 -10.41 -20.70
C LEU A 208 -1.92 -11.58 -20.56
N ASN A 209 -2.00 -12.43 -21.59
CA ASN A 209 -2.80 -13.67 -21.59
C ASN A 209 -2.44 -14.68 -20.50
N LYS A 210 -1.21 -14.65 -19.97
CA LYS A 210 -0.79 -15.45 -18.80
C LYS A 210 -1.21 -14.75 -17.51
N ILE A 211 -0.97 -13.45 -17.40
CA ILE A 211 -1.30 -12.63 -16.22
C ILE A 211 -2.81 -12.70 -15.93
N ALA A 212 -3.66 -12.55 -16.96
CA ALA A 212 -5.11 -12.72 -16.85
C ALA A 212 -5.50 -14.12 -16.31
N LYS A 213 -4.89 -15.19 -16.85
CA LYS A 213 -5.13 -16.57 -16.39
C LYS A 213 -4.66 -16.79 -14.96
N ASP A 214 -3.56 -16.17 -14.53
CA ASP A 214 -3.07 -16.23 -13.15
C ASP A 214 -4.07 -15.57 -12.17
N TYR A 215 -4.58 -14.35 -12.47
CA TYR A 215 -5.57 -13.65 -11.63
C TYR A 215 -6.89 -14.42 -11.53
N ILE A 216 -7.46 -14.83 -12.67
CA ILE A 216 -8.75 -15.55 -12.70
C ILE A 216 -8.65 -16.88 -11.95
N ARG A 217 -7.57 -17.65 -12.17
CA ARG A 217 -7.39 -18.94 -11.48
C ARG A 217 -7.04 -18.77 -10.00
N GLY A 218 -6.12 -17.86 -9.66
CA GLY A 218 -5.65 -17.63 -8.28
C GLY A 218 -6.72 -17.04 -7.34
N SER A 219 -7.66 -16.27 -7.89
CA SER A 219 -8.87 -15.81 -7.19
C SER A 219 -10.01 -16.84 -7.18
N ARG A 220 -9.84 -18.00 -7.83
CA ARG A 220 -10.88 -19.03 -8.07
C ARG A 220 -12.14 -18.45 -8.74
N GLY A 221 -11.96 -17.66 -9.79
CA GLY A 221 -13.04 -17.04 -10.56
C GLY A 221 -13.80 -15.92 -9.83
N LYS A 222 -13.20 -15.34 -8.78
CA LYS A 222 -13.77 -14.18 -8.07
C LYS A 222 -13.44 -12.86 -8.76
N ILE A 223 -12.23 -12.73 -9.30
CA ILE A 223 -11.94 -11.73 -10.34
C ILE A 223 -12.70 -12.17 -11.60
N LYS A 224 -13.53 -11.28 -12.15
CA LYS A 224 -14.49 -11.58 -13.23
C LYS A 224 -13.98 -11.23 -14.61
N ALA A 225 -13.19 -10.16 -14.71
CA ALA A 225 -12.50 -9.76 -15.94
C ALA A 225 -11.07 -9.30 -15.62
N VAL A 226 -10.17 -9.49 -16.59
CA VAL A 226 -8.83 -8.90 -16.57
C VAL A 226 -8.60 -8.24 -17.92
N ILE A 227 -8.51 -6.92 -17.96
CA ILE A 227 -8.36 -6.15 -19.19
C ILE A 227 -6.86 -5.98 -19.46
N GLY A 228 -6.39 -6.50 -20.59
CA GLY A 228 -5.00 -6.36 -21.04
C GLY A 228 -4.89 -5.37 -22.19
N PHE A 229 -4.09 -4.32 -22.01
CA PHE A 229 -3.77 -3.35 -23.06
C PHE A 229 -2.32 -3.55 -23.57
N ASP A 230 -2.12 -3.84 -24.85
CA ASP A 230 -0.80 -3.69 -25.52
C ASP A 230 -0.75 -2.28 -26.14
N ILE A 231 0.07 -1.41 -25.56
CA ILE A 231 0.28 -0.02 -25.98
C ILE A 231 1.70 0.23 -26.51
N ASN A 232 2.41 -0.83 -26.89
CA ASN A 232 3.78 -0.75 -27.40
C ASN A 232 3.85 0.00 -28.75
N LYS A 233 4.95 0.74 -28.97
CA LYS A 233 5.14 1.63 -30.13
C LYS A 233 5.19 0.92 -31.49
N ASP A 234 5.64 -0.34 -31.50
CA ASP A 234 5.94 -1.07 -32.74
C ASP A 234 4.72 -1.87 -33.29
N LYS A 235 3.50 -1.54 -32.83
CA LYS A 235 2.27 -2.24 -33.19
C LYS A 235 1.03 -1.34 -33.16
N GLU A 236 -0.03 -1.80 -33.82
CA GLU A 236 -1.38 -1.32 -33.57
C GLU A 236 -1.83 -1.64 -32.13
N LEU A 237 -2.60 -0.71 -31.55
CA LEU A 237 -3.19 -0.85 -30.21
C LEU A 237 -4.12 -2.06 -30.16
N THR A 238 -3.84 -3.04 -29.30
CA THR A 238 -4.68 -4.24 -29.17
C THR A 238 -5.19 -4.44 -27.75
N ILE A 239 -6.46 -4.85 -27.67
CA ILE A 239 -7.17 -5.14 -26.42
C ILE A 239 -7.33 -6.65 -26.32
N SER A 240 -7.02 -7.22 -25.15
CA SER A 240 -7.30 -8.62 -24.81
C SER A 240 -8.26 -8.70 -23.62
N VAL A 241 -9.20 -9.65 -23.69
CA VAL A 241 -10.28 -9.92 -22.72
C VAL A 241 -10.33 -11.41 -22.40
#